data_AF-A0A1F4E5D4-F1
#
_entry.id   AF-A0A1F4E5D4-F1
#
_cell.length_a   1.000
_cell.length_b   1.000
_cell.length_c   1.000
_cell.angle_alpha   90.00
_cell.angle_beta   90.00
_cell.angle_gamma   90.00
#
_symmetry.space_group_name_H-M   'P 1'
#
loop_
_entity.id
_entity.type
_entity.pdbx_description
1 polymer ?
#
loop_
_entity_poly.entity_id
_entity_poly.type
_entity_poly.pdbx_seq_one_letter_code
_entity_poly.pdbx_strand_id
1 'polypeptide(L)'
;MLTFGPTFGSVLDPSTPLNQANIRKYGTGMWTRLLIDATRNWEFERNPDWGNRRFPPVNTIAVELERKIHERWADYGIGADYLSDEKREMLTFEQLSKVLPDL
;
A
#
# COMPACT_ATOMS: atom_id res chain seq x y z
N MET A 1 9.97 3.24 -13.36
CA MET A 1 9.05 4.40 -13.33
C MET A 1 8.84 4.87 -14.76
N LEU A 2 7.61 4.85 -15.24
CA LEU A 2 7.26 5.20 -16.62
C LEU A 2 6.37 6.44 -16.61
N THR A 3 6.67 7.41 -17.47
CA THR A 3 5.80 8.58 -17.68
C THR A 3 4.95 8.37 -18.94
N PHE A 4 3.65 8.70 -18.86
CA PHE A 4 2.73 8.63 -19.99
C PHE A 4 2.04 9.98 -20.18
N GLY A 5 2.29 10.66 -21.29
CA GLY A 5 1.79 12.01 -21.54
C GLY A 5 2.30 12.61 -22.85
N PRO A 6 1.74 13.75 -23.29
CA PRO A 6 0.64 14.48 -22.65
C PRO A 6 -0.72 13.78 -22.80
N THR A 7 -1.53 13.81 -21.75
CA THR A 7 -2.89 13.23 -21.71
C THR A 7 -3.88 14.16 -21.02
N PHE A 8 -5.17 13.82 -21.08
CA PHE A 8 -6.22 14.57 -20.38
C PHE A 8 -6.01 14.58 -18.86
N GLY A 9 -6.22 15.74 -18.26
CA GLY A 9 -6.11 16.00 -16.83
C GLY A 9 -7.16 16.99 -16.36
N SER A 10 -7.38 17.10 -15.05
CA SER A 10 -8.28 18.10 -14.49
C SER A 10 -7.68 19.51 -14.57
N VAL A 11 -8.51 20.47 -14.96
CA VAL A 11 -8.20 21.91 -14.95
C VAL A 11 -8.19 22.51 -13.54
N LEU A 12 -8.70 21.78 -12.56
CA LEU A 12 -8.76 22.20 -11.16
C LEU A 12 -7.55 21.72 -10.34
N ASP A 13 -6.65 20.93 -10.93
CA ASP A 13 -5.46 20.47 -10.24
C ASP A 13 -4.43 21.62 -10.15
N PRO A 14 -4.10 22.08 -8.93
CA PRO A 14 -3.20 23.21 -8.72
C PRO A 14 -1.76 22.93 -9.17
N SER A 15 -1.39 21.66 -9.39
CA SER A 15 -0.09 21.27 -9.91
C SER A 15 0.02 21.40 -11.44
N THR A 16 -1.10 21.59 -12.14
CA THR A 16 -1.11 21.82 -13.59
C THR A 16 -0.68 23.26 -13.88
N PRO A 17 0.37 23.50 -14.68
CA PRO A 17 0.74 24.85 -15.09
C PRO A 17 -0.45 25.58 -15.75
N LEU A 18 -0.63 26.88 -15.44
CA LEU A 18 -1.78 27.66 -15.93
C LEU A 18 -1.93 27.64 -17.47
N ASN A 19 -0.81 27.63 -18.20
CA ASN A 19 -0.81 27.53 -19.66
C ASN A 19 -1.22 26.15 -20.19
N GLN A 20 -1.22 25.12 -19.34
CA GLN A 20 -1.60 23.73 -19.63
C GLN A 20 -3.01 23.40 -19.13
N ALA A 21 -3.55 24.14 -18.17
CA ALA A 21 -4.95 24.11 -17.74
C ALA A 21 -5.87 24.94 -18.67
N ASN A 22 -5.80 24.69 -19.98
CA ASN A 22 -6.45 25.53 -21.00
C ASN A 22 -7.66 24.84 -21.65
N ILE A 23 -8.85 25.05 -21.06
CA ILE A 23 -10.13 24.51 -21.56
C ILE A 23 -10.40 24.93 -23.00
N ARG A 24 -10.10 26.18 -23.38
CA ARG A 24 -10.38 26.69 -24.73
C ARG A 24 -9.55 26.00 -25.81
N LYS A 25 -8.34 25.54 -25.46
CA LYS A 25 -7.43 24.88 -26.41
C LYS A 25 -7.55 23.37 -26.40
N TYR A 26 -7.63 22.76 -25.22
CA TYR A 26 -7.55 21.30 -25.05
C TYR A 26 -8.88 20.66 -24.62
N GLY A 27 -9.92 21.45 -24.36
CA GLY A 27 -11.16 20.99 -23.74
C GLY A 27 -11.02 20.63 -22.26
N THR A 28 -9.79 20.63 -21.72
CA THR A 28 -9.46 20.19 -20.36
C THR A 28 -8.02 20.61 -19.96
N GLY A 29 -7.44 20.04 -18.90
CA GLY A 29 -6.05 20.23 -18.50
C GLY A 29 -5.12 19.20 -19.15
N MET A 30 -3.84 19.54 -19.30
CA MET A 30 -2.83 18.64 -19.85
C MET A 30 -1.93 18.11 -18.74
N TRP A 31 -1.87 16.79 -18.58
CA TRP A 31 -1.09 16.11 -17.55
C TRP A 31 -0.15 15.06 -18.16
N THR A 32 0.91 14.75 -17.41
CA THR A 32 1.72 13.54 -17.58
C THR A 32 1.43 12.62 -16.40
N ARG A 33 1.06 11.38 -16.68
CA ARG A 33 0.83 10.35 -15.66
C ARG A 33 2.15 9.66 -15.32
N LEU A 34 2.27 9.23 -14.07
CA LEU A 34 3.36 8.41 -13.58
C LEU A 34 2.86 7.01 -13.29
N LEU A 35 3.43 6.01 -13.96
CA LEU A 35 3.19 4.60 -13.69
C LEU A 35 4.38 4.07 -12.89
N ILE A 36 4.07 3.65 -11.66
CA ILE A 36 5.02 3.00 -10.76
C ILE A 36 4.64 1.53 -10.71
N ASP A 37 5.55 0.68 -11.18
CA ASP A 37 5.42 -0.75 -10.94
C ASP A 37 5.93 -1.03 -9.52
N ALA A 38 4.98 -1.30 -8.62
CA ALA A 38 5.23 -1.69 -7.23
C ALA A 38 5.00 -3.21 -7.03
N THR A 39 4.98 -3.99 -8.10
CA THR A 39 4.88 -5.44 -8.01
C THR A 39 6.20 -6.05 -7.56
N ARG A 40 6.13 -7.29 -7.05
CA ARG A 40 7.32 -8.05 -6.66
C ARG A 40 8.08 -8.48 -7.93
N ASN A 41 9.30 -7.95 -8.11
CA ASN A 41 10.21 -8.36 -9.18
C ASN A 41 10.72 -9.81 -8.98
N TRP A 42 10.39 -10.67 -9.94
CA TRP A 42 10.71 -12.09 -10.01
C TRP A 42 12.16 -12.37 -10.38
N GLU A 43 12.92 -11.37 -10.81
CA GLU A 43 14.31 -11.50 -11.25
C GLU A 43 15.30 -11.46 -10.07
N PHE A 44 14.91 -10.96 -8.91
CA PHE A 44 15.79 -10.87 -7.74
C PHE A 44 16.21 -12.24 -7.23
N GLU A 45 17.51 -12.48 -7.10
CA GLU A 45 18.02 -13.74 -6.55
C GLU A 45 17.42 -14.07 -5.19
N ARG A 46 17.31 -15.37 -4.88
CA ARG A 46 16.85 -15.81 -3.56
C ARG A 46 17.91 -15.47 -2.52
N ASN A 47 17.46 -14.94 -1.39
CA ASN A 47 18.33 -14.60 -0.27
C ASN A 47 18.18 -15.63 0.87
N PRO A 48 19.25 -16.37 1.22
CA PRO A 48 19.24 -17.32 2.34
C PRO A 48 18.81 -16.68 3.67
N ASP A 49 19.19 -15.42 3.92
CA ASP A 49 18.85 -14.70 5.16
C ASP A 49 17.35 -14.37 5.26
N TRP A 50 16.60 -14.49 4.16
CA TRP A 50 15.15 -14.23 4.10
C TRP A 50 14.32 -15.50 4.06
N GLY A 51 14.88 -16.64 4.50
CA GLY A 51 14.25 -17.95 4.33
C GLY A 51 14.26 -18.41 2.87
N ASN A 52 15.34 -18.08 2.14
CA ASN A 52 15.50 -18.37 0.72
C ASN A 52 14.41 -17.72 -0.18
N ARG A 53 13.86 -16.59 0.25
CA ARG A 53 12.87 -15.78 -0.50
C ARG A 53 13.55 -14.71 -1.33
N ARG A 54 12.86 -14.24 -2.39
CA ARG A 54 13.31 -13.11 -3.23
C ARG A 54 13.02 -11.74 -2.60
N PHE A 55 12.09 -11.70 -1.65
CA PHE A 55 11.69 -10.50 -0.91
C PHE A 55 11.89 -10.73 0.59
N PRO A 56 12.16 -9.66 1.35
CA PRO A 56 12.24 -9.76 2.79
C PRO A 56 10.91 -10.24 3.40
N PRO A 57 10.95 -10.82 4.61
CA PRO A 57 9.75 -11.17 5.36
C PRO A 57 8.78 -9.99 5.48
N VAL A 58 7.49 -10.29 5.42
CA VAL A 58 6.51 -9.31 5.89
C VAL A 58 6.55 -9.31 7.41
N ASN A 59 6.62 -8.11 8.00
CA ASN A 59 6.55 -7.98 9.45
C ASN A 59 5.12 -8.23 9.93
N THR A 60 4.95 -9.13 10.88
CA THR A 60 3.66 -9.47 11.49
C THR A 60 3.74 -9.39 13.01
N ILE A 61 2.59 -9.20 13.65
CA ILE A 61 2.44 -9.30 15.09
C ILE A 61 2.06 -10.75 15.44
N ALA A 62 2.69 -11.32 16.47
CA ALA A 62 2.30 -12.62 16.98
C ALA A 62 0.83 -12.61 17.42
N VAL A 63 0.05 -13.59 17.00
CA VAL A 63 -1.39 -13.70 17.26
C VAL A 63 -1.73 -13.50 18.74
N GLU A 64 -0.99 -14.14 19.64
CA GLU A 64 -1.20 -14.04 21.09
C GLU A 64 -0.92 -12.64 21.65
N LEU A 65 0.00 -11.89 21.04
CA LEU A 65 0.26 -10.51 21.42
C LEU A 65 -0.87 -9.59 20.92
N GLU A 66 -1.32 -9.78 19.69
CA GLU A 66 -2.46 -9.05 19.13
C GLU A 66 -3.72 -9.22 19.99
N ARG A 67 -4.05 -10.46 20.37
CA ARG A 67 -5.23 -10.77 21.21
C ARG A 67 -5.16 -10.08 22.57
N LYS A 68 -3.99 -10.11 23.24
CA LYS A 68 -3.79 -9.42 24.52
C LYS A 68 -3.94 -7.90 24.42
N ILE A 69 -3.50 -7.32 23.31
CA ILE A 69 -3.65 -5.88 23.05
C ILE A 69 -5.12 -5.55 22.83
N HIS A 70 -5.81 -6.34 21.99
CA HIS A 70 -7.23 -6.19 21.71
C HIS A 70 -8.08 -6.26 22.99
N GLU A 71 -7.87 -7.28 23.82
CA GLU A 71 -8.60 -7.49 25.08
C GLU A 71 -8.49 -6.30 26.05
N ARG A 72 -7.35 -5.61 26.03
CA ARG A 72 -7.04 -4.50 26.94
C ARG A 72 -7.14 -3.13 26.28
N TRP A 73 -7.62 -3.06 25.05
CA TRP A 73 -7.57 -1.83 24.28
C TRP A 73 -8.35 -0.69 24.94
N ALA A 74 -9.51 -1.02 25.50
CA ALA A 74 -10.34 -0.07 26.25
C ALA A 74 -9.62 0.48 27.50
N ASP A 75 -8.83 -0.35 28.18
CA ASP A 75 -8.09 0.03 29.38
C ASP A 75 -6.96 1.02 29.08
N TYR A 76 -6.44 1.03 27.85
CA TYR A 76 -5.35 1.93 27.46
C TYR A 76 -5.78 3.39 27.26
N GLY A 77 -7.09 3.68 27.18
CA GLY A 77 -7.58 5.05 27.10
C GLY A 77 -7.16 5.81 25.83
N ILE A 78 -6.89 5.10 24.73
CA ILE A 78 -6.38 5.68 23.47
C ILE A 78 -7.46 6.52 22.73
N GLY A 79 -8.74 6.39 23.11
CA GLY A 79 -9.83 7.21 22.56
C GLY A 79 -10.21 6.87 21.12
N ALA A 80 -9.79 5.70 20.63
CA ALA A 80 -10.18 5.15 19.34
C ALA A 80 -10.63 3.70 19.53
N ASP A 81 -11.61 3.27 18.75
CA ASP A 81 -11.98 1.85 18.67
C ASP A 81 -10.79 1.02 18.20
N TYR A 82 -10.78 -0.26 18.58
CA TYR A 82 -9.78 -1.18 18.07
C TYR A 82 -10.04 -1.51 16.58
N LEU A 83 -9.15 -2.32 16.01
CA LEU A 83 -9.19 -2.73 14.61
C LEU A 83 -10.35 -3.70 14.33
N SER A 84 -10.92 -3.61 13.13
CA SER A 84 -11.85 -4.62 12.61
C SER A 84 -11.15 -5.95 12.38
N ASP A 85 -11.90 -7.05 12.31
CA ASP A 85 -11.34 -8.40 12.09
C ASP A 85 -10.48 -8.48 10.83
N GLU A 86 -10.87 -7.81 9.75
CA GLU A 86 -10.07 -7.71 8.52
C GLU A 86 -8.71 -7.05 8.77
N LYS A 87 -8.67 -5.97 9.55
CA LYS A 87 -7.43 -5.27 9.90
C LYS A 87 -6.57 -6.05 10.89
N ARG A 88 -7.20 -6.82 11.78
CA ARG A 88 -6.52 -7.73 12.71
C ARG A 88 -5.86 -8.88 11.96
N GLU A 89 -6.55 -9.47 10.99
CA GLU A 89 -5.97 -10.47 10.08
C GLU A 89 -4.80 -9.89 9.28
N MET A 90 -4.86 -8.63 8.81
CA MET A 90 -3.72 -8.00 8.13
C MET A 90 -2.50 -7.75 9.03
N LEU A 91 -2.67 -7.70 10.36
CA LEU A 91 -1.54 -7.57 11.30
C LEU A 91 -0.87 -8.89 11.61
N THR A 92 -1.63 -9.99 11.66
CA THR A 92 -1.15 -11.28 12.14
C THR A 92 -0.94 -12.31 11.02
N PHE A 93 -1.70 -12.19 9.94
CA PHE A 93 -1.84 -13.19 8.88
C PHE A 93 -2.22 -14.59 9.39
N GLU A 94 -2.97 -14.69 10.48
CA GLU A 94 -3.31 -15.98 11.10
C GLU A 94 -4.00 -16.95 10.12
N GLN A 95 -4.93 -16.45 9.30
CA GLN A 95 -5.58 -17.27 8.28
C GLN A 95 -4.73 -17.38 7.03
N LEU A 96 -4.11 -16.28 6.60
CA LEU A 96 -3.32 -16.26 5.38
C LEU A 96 -2.11 -17.21 5.44
N SER A 97 -1.42 -17.29 6.57
CA SER A 97 -0.26 -18.18 6.77
C SER A 97 -0.63 -19.67 6.71
N LYS A 98 -1.91 -20.04 6.87
CA LYS A 98 -2.37 -21.43 6.66
C LYS A 98 -2.41 -21.80 5.17
N VAL A 99 -2.65 -20.82 4.30
CA VAL A 99 -2.76 -20.99 2.85
C VAL A 99 -1.41 -20.71 2.17
N LEU A 100 -0.68 -19.71 2.67
CA LEU A 100 0.63 -19.30 2.18
C LEU A 100 1.61 -19.29 3.36
N PRO A 101 2.21 -20.45 3.72
CA PRO A 101 3.10 -20.57 4.87
C PRO A 101 4.38 -19.73 4.76
N ASP A 102 4.77 -19.37 3.54
CA ASP A 102 6.00 -18.64 3.24
C ASP A 102 5.83 -17.10 3.29
N LEU A 103 4.67 -16.60 3.78
CA LEU A 103 4.38 -15.18 3.90
C LEU A 103 4.98 -14.60 5.19
#